data_AF-R7TQ38-F1
#
_entry.id   AF-R7TQ38-F1
#
_cell.length_a   1.000
_cell.length_b   1.000
_cell.length_c   1.000
_cell.angle_alpha   90.00
_cell.angle_beta   90.00
_cell.angle_gamma   90.00
#
_symmetry.space_group_name_H-M   'P 1'
#
loop_
_entity.id
_entity.type
_entity.pdbx_description
1 polymer ?
#
loop_
_entity_poly.entity_id
_entity_poly.type
_entity_poly.pdbx_seq_one_letter_code
_entity_poly.pdbx_strand_id
1 'polypeptide(L)'
;APADSDEITCLDFTNVGRWGFSGSKWKWISNVGPVTKQENCGVDGSCAYFDGTSHLEIGFFKQSSTWNQLNQFSVSLWFKKEGSITDTEYLVQYGYCDEADSIVMRVESDTSVGGGIVTPSGNYMNAFSGNQVSPNKWHHLVMVFDSTSGKLHLYVDGVLSSTEVVNGVLQYRYCPMVIGRTFKGSMDQVCFYNAALTQAEVLSLFQA
;
A
#
# COMPACT_ATOMS: atom_id res chain seq x y z
N ALA A 1 -1.42 17.25 30.68
CA ALA A 1 -1.50 17.34 29.22
C ALA A 1 -0.53 18.40 28.75
N PRO A 2 0.38 18.09 27.83
CA PRO A 2 0.77 19.02 26.79
C PRO A 2 0.02 18.66 25.50
N ALA A 3 -0.37 19.71 24.79
CA ALA A 3 -0.86 19.66 23.44
C ALA A 3 0.34 19.48 22.50
N ASP A 4 0.40 18.36 21.78
CA ASP A 4 1.24 18.24 20.58
C ASP A 4 0.34 18.58 19.39
N SER A 5 0.36 19.86 19.05
CA SER A 5 -0.24 20.43 17.85
C SER A 5 0.52 19.99 16.60
N ASP A 6 -0.23 19.42 15.66
CA ASP A 6 -0.02 19.41 14.20
C ASP A 6 1.17 18.64 13.62
N GLU A 7 0.93 17.37 13.26
CA GLU A 7 1.55 16.75 12.05
C GLU A 7 0.74 15.53 11.56
N ILE A 8 -0.30 15.76 10.75
CA ILE A 8 -1.03 14.70 10.01
C ILE A 8 -0.80 14.91 8.52
N THR A 9 -0.02 14.05 7.82
CA THR A 9 0.11 14.19 6.35
C THR A 9 0.26 12.88 5.55
N CYS A 10 -0.89 12.24 5.29
CA CYS A 10 -1.26 11.61 4.00
C CYS A 10 -2.39 12.47 3.37
N LEU A 11 -2.17 13.78 3.46
CA LEU A 11 -3.08 14.88 3.81
C LEU A 11 -4.61 14.68 3.64
N ASP A 12 -5.16 13.98 4.64
CA ASP A 12 -6.53 13.91 5.18
C ASP A 12 -7.78 14.12 4.28
N PHE A 13 -8.31 12.99 3.78
CA PHE A 13 -9.75 12.70 3.86
C PHE A 13 -9.95 11.28 4.40
N THR A 14 -10.73 11.16 5.48
CA THR A 14 -11.12 9.91 6.17
C THR A 14 -9.99 8.87 6.32
N ASN A 15 -8.79 9.34 6.67
CA ASN A 15 -7.62 8.51 6.91
C ASN A 15 -7.88 7.55 8.09
N VAL A 16 -7.62 6.26 7.89
CA VAL A 16 -7.74 5.23 8.95
C VAL A 16 -6.39 4.62 9.34
N GLY A 17 -5.29 5.05 8.69
CA GLY A 17 -3.92 4.66 8.99
C GLY A 17 -2.88 5.27 8.04
N ARG A 18 -1.70 5.58 8.59
CA ARG A 18 -0.49 6.00 7.86
C ARG A 18 0.72 5.24 8.40
N TRP A 19 1.70 5.02 7.54
CA TRP A 19 3.08 4.77 7.91
C TRP A 19 3.97 5.79 7.18
N GLY A 20 4.71 6.56 7.97
CA GLY A 20 5.77 7.46 7.54
C GLY A 20 6.83 7.48 8.62
N PHE A 21 8.10 7.59 8.24
CA PHE A 21 9.23 7.61 9.19
C PHE A 21 9.44 9.00 9.85
N SER A 22 8.40 9.84 9.85
CA SER A 22 8.35 11.17 10.46
C SER A 22 7.97 11.20 11.96
N GLY A 23 8.07 10.08 12.68
CA GLY A 23 8.30 10.14 14.14
C GLY A 23 7.13 9.87 15.09
N SER A 24 5.97 9.39 14.63
CA SER A 24 4.95 8.87 15.55
C SER A 24 5.14 7.35 15.75
N LYS A 25 5.52 6.92 16.96
CA LYS A 25 5.51 5.50 17.33
C LYS A 25 4.06 4.99 17.34
N TRP A 26 3.68 4.17 16.37
CA TRP A 26 2.38 3.50 16.38
C TRP A 26 2.44 2.24 17.24
N LYS A 27 1.44 2.09 18.12
CA LYS A 27 1.12 0.79 18.72
C LYS A 27 0.76 -0.18 17.58
N TRP A 28 1.04 -1.47 17.76
CA TRP A 28 0.66 -2.58 16.86
C TRP A 28 1.46 -2.77 15.56
N ILE A 29 2.58 -2.07 15.38
CA ILE A 29 3.54 -2.40 14.32
C ILE A 29 4.65 -3.28 14.90
N SER A 30 4.92 -4.41 14.25
CA SER A 30 6.07 -5.26 14.56
C SER A 30 6.99 -5.37 13.35
N ASN A 31 8.28 -5.19 13.57
CA ASN A 31 9.30 -5.45 12.55
C ASN A 31 9.62 -6.94 12.55
N VAL A 32 9.66 -7.53 11.36
CA VAL A 32 10.23 -8.86 11.14
C VAL A 32 11.51 -8.66 10.35
N GLY A 33 12.67 -8.83 11.01
CA GLY A 33 13.97 -8.49 10.43
C GLY A 33 14.30 -6.99 10.45
N PRO A 34 15.43 -6.57 9.86
CA PRO A 34 15.96 -5.21 9.96
C PRO A 34 15.32 -4.24 8.95
N VAL A 35 14.08 -3.81 9.22
CA VAL A 35 13.54 -2.61 8.53
C VAL A 35 14.20 -1.38 9.14
N THR A 36 14.92 -0.61 8.32
CA THR A 36 15.76 0.51 8.78
C THR A 36 15.23 1.86 8.28
N LYS A 37 15.33 2.89 9.12
CA LYS A 37 15.10 4.27 8.68
C LYS A 37 16.32 4.76 7.91
N GLN A 38 16.09 5.42 6.77
CA GLN A 38 17.09 6.21 6.06
C GLN A 38 16.67 7.69 6.07
N GLU A 39 17.65 8.57 6.16
CA GLU A 39 17.47 10.03 6.08
C GLU A 39 17.84 10.52 4.68
N ASN A 40 17.34 11.70 4.29
CA ASN A 40 17.54 12.32 2.98
C ASN A 40 17.06 11.43 1.82
N CYS A 41 15.95 10.73 2.04
CA CYS A 41 15.27 9.91 1.04
C CYS A 41 13.75 10.11 1.16
N GLY A 42 12.97 9.41 0.34
CA GLY A 42 11.52 9.56 0.34
C GLY A 42 11.08 10.91 -0.20
N VAL A 43 9.81 11.21 0.01
CA VAL A 43 9.20 12.50 -0.32
C VAL A 43 9.12 13.41 0.91
N ASP A 44 9.22 12.86 2.13
CA ASP A 44 9.20 13.63 3.39
C ASP A 44 10.58 13.83 4.04
N GLY A 45 11.66 13.48 3.34
CA GLY A 45 13.04 13.59 3.83
C GLY A 45 13.50 12.38 4.63
N SER A 46 12.63 11.40 4.87
CA SER A 46 12.99 10.08 5.38
C SER A 46 12.25 8.95 4.64
N CYS A 47 12.75 7.74 4.77
CA CYS A 47 12.10 6.57 4.20
C CYS A 47 12.49 5.32 4.98
N ALA A 48 11.72 4.25 4.82
CA ALA A 48 12.17 2.95 5.26
C ALA A 48 12.95 2.26 4.17
N TYR A 49 13.87 1.41 4.59
CA TYR A 49 14.55 0.48 3.73
C TYR A 49 14.27 -0.96 4.16
N PHE A 50 13.93 -1.78 3.16
CA PHE A 50 13.73 -3.22 3.26
C PHE A 50 14.84 -3.93 2.49
N ASP A 51 15.40 -4.98 3.08
CA ASP A 51 16.56 -5.69 2.54
C ASP A 51 16.23 -6.87 1.61
N GLY A 52 14.95 -7.13 1.33
CA GLY A 52 14.46 -8.31 0.61
C GLY A 52 14.08 -9.49 1.52
N THR A 53 14.40 -9.42 2.81
CA THR A 53 14.05 -10.43 3.83
C THR A 53 13.25 -9.86 4.99
N SER A 54 13.43 -8.56 5.26
CA SER A 54 12.71 -7.82 6.29
C SER A 54 11.32 -7.39 5.81
N HIS A 55 10.36 -7.28 6.72
CA HIS A 55 9.06 -6.68 6.46
C HIS A 55 8.44 -6.11 7.74
N LEU A 56 7.35 -5.36 7.60
CA LEU A 56 6.54 -4.89 8.72
C LEU A 56 5.22 -5.67 8.78
N GLU A 57 4.75 -5.93 9.99
CA GLU A 57 3.38 -6.37 10.24
C GLU A 57 2.61 -5.28 11.01
N ILE A 58 1.44 -4.90 10.48
CA ILE A 58 0.53 -3.93 11.09
C ILE A 58 -0.67 -4.70 11.63
N GLY A 59 -0.66 -4.95 12.94
CA GLY A 59 -1.69 -5.71 13.64
C GLY A 59 -3.04 -5.02 13.75
N PHE A 60 -3.13 -3.69 13.52
CA PHE A 60 -4.38 -2.92 13.55
C PHE A 60 -5.47 -3.55 12.66
N PHE A 61 -5.10 -4.02 11.46
CA PHE A 61 -6.03 -4.59 10.48
C PHE A 61 -6.57 -5.98 10.85
N LYS A 62 -6.03 -6.65 11.88
CA LYS A 62 -6.56 -7.93 12.38
C LYS A 62 -7.92 -7.81 13.07
N GLN A 63 -8.27 -6.62 13.58
CA GLN A 63 -9.42 -6.43 14.47
C GLN A 63 -10.21 -5.14 14.18
N SER A 64 -9.87 -4.43 13.12
CA SER A 64 -10.45 -3.11 12.83
C SER A 64 -11.86 -3.22 12.23
N SER A 65 -12.91 -3.07 13.04
CA SER A 65 -14.30 -3.10 12.54
C SER A 65 -14.56 -2.16 11.37
N THR A 66 -13.82 -1.05 11.28
CA THR A 66 -13.84 -0.12 10.14
C THR A 66 -13.31 -0.75 8.85
N TRP A 67 -12.24 -1.55 8.92
CA TRP A 67 -11.64 -2.21 7.75
C TRP A 67 -12.46 -3.43 7.28
N ASN A 68 -13.10 -4.11 8.22
CA ASN A 68 -13.72 -5.42 8.01
C ASN A 68 -14.99 -5.38 7.14
N GLN A 69 -15.51 -4.19 6.82
CA GLN A 69 -16.77 -3.98 6.12
C GLN A 69 -16.65 -2.97 4.97
N LEU A 70 -15.44 -2.75 4.47
CA LEU A 70 -15.22 -1.75 3.42
C LEU A 70 -15.70 -2.25 2.07
N ASN A 71 -16.73 -1.57 1.56
CA ASN A 71 -17.14 -1.65 0.15
C ASN A 71 -16.24 -0.80 -0.75
N GLN A 72 -15.43 0.08 -0.15
CA GLN A 72 -14.49 0.95 -0.85
C GLN A 72 -13.29 1.25 0.03
N PHE A 73 -12.11 1.35 -0.56
CA PHE A 73 -10.89 1.77 0.12
C PHE A 73 -9.84 2.20 -0.89
N SER A 74 -8.81 2.90 -0.41
CA SER A 74 -7.63 3.21 -1.21
C SER A 74 -6.36 2.95 -0.42
N VAL A 75 -5.32 2.51 -1.12
CA VAL A 75 -3.97 2.35 -0.57
C VAL A 75 -3.01 3.13 -1.45
N SER A 76 -2.22 4.02 -0.84
CA SER A 76 -1.23 4.85 -1.54
C SER A 76 0.14 4.63 -0.91
N LEU A 77 1.19 4.61 -1.72
CA LEU A 77 2.57 4.55 -1.22
C LEU A 77 3.55 5.10 -2.24
N TRP A 78 4.69 5.60 -1.74
CA TRP A 78 5.88 5.83 -2.53
C TRP A 78 6.85 4.67 -2.35
N PHE A 79 7.46 4.22 -3.45
CA PHE A 79 8.47 3.18 -3.39
C PHE A 79 9.61 3.45 -4.37
N LYS A 80 10.79 2.92 -4.04
CA LYS A 80 11.97 2.90 -4.89
C LYS A 80 12.56 1.50 -4.85
N LYS A 81 12.25 0.70 -5.86
CA LYS A 81 12.73 -0.68 -6.00
C LYS A 81 14.24 -0.70 -6.31
N GLU A 82 15.02 -1.53 -5.61
CA GLU A 82 16.46 -1.70 -5.87
C GLU A 82 16.81 -3.07 -6.44
N GLY A 83 17.69 -3.09 -7.45
CA GLY A 83 18.15 -4.31 -8.10
C GLY A 83 17.10 -5.01 -8.98
N SER A 84 17.51 -6.11 -9.60
CA SER A 84 16.63 -6.94 -10.43
C SER A 84 15.57 -7.66 -9.61
N ILE A 85 14.47 -8.02 -10.25
CA ILE A 85 13.37 -8.78 -9.66
C ILE A 85 13.38 -10.16 -10.31
N THR A 86 13.54 -11.22 -9.51
CA THR A 86 13.53 -12.60 -10.02
C THR A 86 12.17 -13.27 -9.88
N ASP A 87 11.30 -12.72 -9.03
CA ASP A 87 9.93 -13.16 -8.76
C ASP A 87 9.15 -12.00 -8.12
N THR A 88 7.85 -12.12 -7.94
CA THR A 88 6.99 -11.09 -7.32
C THR A 88 7.55 -10.57 -5.98
N GLU A 89 7.60 -9.24 -5.86
CA GLU A 89 7.90 -8.54 -4.60
C GLU A 89 6.68 -7.76 -4.10
N TYR A 90 6.35 -7.91 -2.82
CA TYR A 90 5.11 -7.38 -2.26
C TYR A 90 5.34 -6.06 -1.56
N LEU A 91 4.68 -5.02 -2.05
CA LEU A 91 4.69 -3.69 -1.46
C LEU A 91 3.76 -3.66 -0.24
N VAL A 92 2.52 -4.10 -0.43
CA VAL A 92 1.48 -4.23 0.60
C VAL A 92 0.75 -5.55 0.39
N GLN A 93 0.53 -6.32 1.45
CA GLN A 93 -0.18 -7.58 1.39
C GLN A 93 -1.07 -7.77 2.62
N TYR A 94 -2.30 -8.21 2.41
CA TYR A 94 -3.25 -8.54 3.48
C TYR A 94 -3.79 -9.94 3.26
N GLY A 95 -3.94 -10.72 4.32
CA GLY A 95 -4.50 -12.08 4.27
C GLY A 95 -3.48 -13.22 4.27
N TYR A 96 -2.22 -12.92 3.96
CA TYR A 96 -1.13 -13.89 3.79
C TYR A 96 -0.99 -14.94 4.92
N CYS A 97 -1.37 -14.62 6.16
CA CYS A 97 -1.24 -15.51 7.30
C CYS A 97 -2.11 -16.78 7.25
N ASP A 98 -3.14 -16.79 6.38
CA ASP A 98 -4.05 -17.92 6.16
C ASP A 98 -3.82 -18.57 4.77
N GLU A 99 -2.60 -18.51 4.24
CA GLU A 99 -2.20 -19.07 2.92
C GLU A 99 -3.01 -18.55 1.72
N ALA A 100 -3.66 -17.39 1.85
CA ALA A 100 -4.41 -16.77 0.78
C ALA A 100 -4.41 -15.25 0.89
N ASP A 101 -4.26 -14.56 -0.24
CA ASP A 101 -4.31 -13.11 -0.26
C ASP A 101 -5.75 -12.59 -0.17
N SER A 102 -5.87 -11.35 0.30
CA SER A 102 -7.08 -10.54 0.31
C SER A 102 -6.84 -9.20 -0.37
N ILE A 103 -5.69 -8.57 -0.11
CA ILE A 103 -5.22 -7.37 -0.81
C ILE A 103 -3.76 -7.60 -1.18
N VAL A 104 -3.38 -7.19 -2.38
CA VAL A 104 -2.00 -7.22 -2.86
C VAL A 104 -1.69 -5.93 -3.60
N MET A 105 -0.54 -5.34 -3.31
CA MET A 105 0.15 -4.38 -4.17
C MET A 105 1.58 -4.88 -4.34
N ARG A 106 2.06 -4.97 -5.58
CA ARG A 106 3.28 -5.70 -5.90
C ARG A 106 4.04 -5.14 -7.09
N VAL A 107 5.30 -5.53 -7.20
CA VAL A 107 6.14 -5.33 -8.39
C VAL A 107 6.48 -6.71 -8.96
N GLU A 108 6.33 -6.88 -10.27
CA GLU A 108 6.59 -8.13 -10.99
C GLU A 108 8.01 -8.20 -11.53
N SER A 109 8.43 -9.40 -11.96
CA SER A 109 9.78 -9.65 -12.51
C SER A 109 10.16 -8.76 -13.70
N ASP A 110 9.17 -8.33 -14.48
CA ASP A 110 9.33 -7.42 -15.60
C ASP A 110 9.27 -5.94 -15.19
N THR A 111 9.21 -5.64 -13.89
CA THR A 111 9.05 -4.30 -13.31
C THR A 111 7.72 -3.62 -13.60
N SER A 112 6.70 -4.33 -14.07
CA SER A 112 5.32 -3.84 -13.97
C SER A 112 4.86 -3.83 -12.50
N VAL A 113 3.90 -2.98 -12.17
CA VAL A 113 3.31 -2.89 -10.82
C VAL A 113 1.85 -3.29 -10.86
N GLY A 114 1.37 -3.89 -9.79
CA GLY A 114 0.01 -4.41 -9.70
C GLY A 114 -0.67 -4.07 -8.38
N GLY A 115 -1.99 -4.07 -8.42
CA GLY A 115 -2.88 -4.00 -7.28
C GLY A 115 -4.02 -5.00 -7.46
N GLY A 116 -4.49 -5.62 -6.39
CA GLY A 116 -5.59 -6.56 -6.48
C GLY A 116 -6.27 -6.85 -5.16
N ILE A 117 -7.48 -7.40 -5.30
CA ILE A 117 -8.26 -7.93 -4.18
C ILE A 117 -8.68 -9.37 -4.45
N VAL A 118 -9.03 -10.09 -3.37
CA VAL A 118 -9.68 -11.39 -3.45
C VAL A 118 -11.09 -11.28 -2.87
N THR A 119 -12.08 -11.85 -3.57
CA THR A 119 -13.46 -11.90 -3.11
C THR A 119 -13.71 -13.13 -2.23
N PRO A 120 -14.82 -13.18 -1.46
CA PRO A 120 -15.17 -14.37 -0.67
C PRO A 120 -15.36 -15.66 -1.46
N SER A 121 -15.63 -15.57 -2.77
CA SER A 121 -15.70 -16.73 -3.67
C SER A 121 -14.32 -17.23 -4.13
N GLY A 122 -13.23 -16.59 -3.71
CA GLY A 122 -11.86 -16.94 -4.09
C GLY A 122 -11.40 -16.35 -5.42
N ASN A 123 -12.14 -15.40 -6.00
CA ASN A 123 -11.74 -14.78 -7.26
C ASN A 123 -10.69 -13.70 -7.01
N TYR A 124 -9.57 -13.78 -7.75
CA TYR A 124 -8.54 -12.75 -7.78
C TYR A 124 -8.86 -11.72 -8.84
N MET A 125 -9.04 -10.46 -8.42
CA MET A 125 -9.25 -9.34 -9.32
C MET A 125 -8.02 -8.45 -9.28
N ASN A 126 -7.22 -8.46 -10.34
CA ASN A 126 -5.94 -7.76 -10.40
C ASN A 126 -5.95 -6.72 -11.50
N ALA A 127 -5.47 -5.52 -11.20
CA ALA A 127 -5.06 -4.54 -12.19
C ALA A 127 -3.53 -4.46 -12.20
N PHE A 128 -2.95 -4.41 -13.39
CA PHE A 128 -1.51 -4.22 -13.59
C PHE A 128 -1.24 -2.98 -14.42
N SER A 129 -0.08 -2.36 -14.24
CA SER A 129 0.34 -1.23 -15.03
C SER A 129 0.60 -1.67 -16.48
N GLY A 130 0.24 -0.81 -17.43
CA GLY A 130 0.53 -1.06 -18.86
C GLY A 130 2.00 -0.82 -19.20
N ASN A 131 2.72 -0.09 -18.35
CA ASN A 131 4.14 0.23 -18.49
C ASN A 131 4.93 -0.25 -17.27
N GLN A 132 6.22 -0.48 -17.50
CA GLN A 132 7.20 -0.85 -16.49
C GLN A 132 7.65 0.39 -15.70
N VAL A 133 7.87 0.23 -14.40
CA VAL A 133 8.51 1.26 -13.56
C VAL A 133 10.03 1.14 -13.65
N SER A 134 10.75 2.25 -13.53
CA SER A 134 12.20 2.24 -13.57
C SER A 134 12.79 1.83 -12.21
N PRO A 135 13.63 0.79 -12.14
CA PRO A 135 14.35 0.49 -10.91
C PRO A 135 15.23 1.66 -10.46
N ASN A 136 15.45 1.74 -9.16
CA ASN A 136 16.21 2.78 -8.46
C ASN A 136 15.65 4.20 -8.61
N LYS A 137 14.40 4.35 -9.07
CA LYS A 137 13.67 5.62 -9.07
C LYS A 137 12.45 5.54 -8.16
N TRP A 138 12.09 6.69 -7.58
CA TRP A 138 10.85 6.82 -6.82
C TRP A 138 9.66 6.80 -7.76
N HIS A 139 8.66 6.01 -7.39
CA HIS A 139 7.38 5.92 -8.04
C HIS A 139 6.26 5.97 -6.99
N HIS A 140 5.14 6.58 -7.36
CA HIS A 140 3.93 6.63 -6.55
C HIS A 140 2.92 5.62 -7.08
N LEU A 141 2.47 4.72 -6.21
CA LEU A 141 1.47 3.71 -6.55
C LEU A 141 0.23 3.94 -5.71
N VAL A 142 -0.93 4.00 -6.38
CA VAL A 142 -2.23 4.06 -5.70
C VAL A 142 -3.15 3.00 -6.26
N MET A 143 -3.74 2.20 -5.37
CA MET A 143 -4.85 1.33 -5.69
C MET A 143 -6.13 1.91 -5.08
N VAL A 144 -7.18 2.02 -5.89
CA VAL A 144 -8.51 2.47 -5.45
C VAL A 144 -9.49 1.36 -5.76
N PHE A 145 -10.12 0.81 -4.72
CA PHE A 145 -11.17 -0.19 -4.84
C PHE A 145 -12.51 0.43 -4.48
N ASP A 146 -13.51 0.22 -5.34
CA ASP A 146 -14.89 0.59 -5.09
C ASP A 146 -15.84 -0.48 -5.66
N SER A 147 -16.37 -1.31 -4.77
CA SER A 147 -17.37 -2.33 -5.12
C SER A 147 -18.72 -1.73 -5.52
N THR A 148 -19.02 -0.48 -5.13
CA THR A 148 -20.27 0.20 -5.49
C THR A 148 -20.29 0.52 -6.98
N SER A 149 -19.19 1.05 -7.52
CA SER A 149 -19.01 1.27 -8.96
C SER A 149 -18.52 0.03 -9.70
N GLY A 150 -18.11 -1.02 -8.99
CA GLY A 150 -17.61 -2.27 -9.56
C GLY A 150 -16.25 -2.09 -10.22
N LYS A 151 -15.39 -1.21 -9.67
CA LYS A 151 -14.06 -0.90 -10.22
C LYS A 151 -12.92 -1.06 -9.22
N LEU A 152 -11.78 -1.53 -9.73
CA LEU A 152 -10.48 -1.40 -9.11
C LEU A 152 -9.58 -0.60 -10.05
N HIS A 153 -9.14 0.57 -9.62
CA HIS A 153 -8.25 1.44 -10.38
C HIS A 153 -6.84 1.36 -9.84
N LEU A 154 -5.87 1.34 -10.75
CA LEU A 154 -4.45 1.42 -10.43
C LEU A 154 -3.88 2.70 -11.05
N TYR A 155 -3.26 3.52 -10.22
CA TYR A 155 -2.58 4.75 -10.63
C TYR A 155 -1.09 4.62 -10.39
N VAL A 156 -0.30 5.07 -11.36
CA VAL A 156 1.16 5.15 -11.28
C VAL A 156 1.56 6.59 -11.54
N ASP A 157 2.34 7.17 -10.64
CA ASP A 157 2.85 8.54 -10.72
C ASP A 157 1.73 9.57 -10.99
N GLY A 158 0.63 9.43 -10.24
CA GLY A 158 -0.54 10.30 -10.34
C GLY A 158 -1.46 10.06 -11.54
N VAL A 159 -1.15 9.11 -12.44
CA VAL A 159 -1.93 8.86 -13.67
C VAL A 159 -2.62 7.50 -13.62
N LEU A 160 -3.88 7.43 -14.03
CA LEU A 160 -4.61 6.16 -14.17
C LEU A 160 -3.89 5.25 -15.17
N SER A 161 -3.34 4.14 -14.69
CA SER A 161 -2.66 3.17 -15.55
C SER A 161 -3.59 2.06 -16.03
N SER A 162 -4.51 1.59 -15.18
CA SER A 162 -5.43 0.51 -15.53
C SER A 162 -6.67 0.49 -14.66
N THR A 163 -7.69 -0.21 -15.14
CA THR A 163 -8.96 -0.40 -14.46
C THR A 163 -9.40 -1.84 -14.64
N GLU A 164 -9.67 -2.53 -13.54
CA GLU A 164 -10.24 -3.87 -13.51
C GLU A 164 -11.72 -3.81 -13.11
N VAL A 165 -12.54 -4.67 -13.71
CA VAL A 165 -13.95 -4.80 -13.33
C VAL A 165 -14.01 -5.71 -12.11
N VAL A 166 -14.59 -5.24 -11.01
CA VAL A 166 -14.78 -6.07 -9.80
C VAL A 166 -16.26 -6.38 -9.60
N ASN A 167 -16.55 -7.62 -9.22
CA ASN A 167 -17.90 -8.12 -8.95
C ASN A 167 -17.95 -8.78 -7.57
N GLY A 168 -17.69 -8.00 -6.52
CA GLY A 168 -17.75 -8.48 -5.15
C GLY A 168 -17.17 -7.50 -4.16
N VAL A 169 -17.21 -7.92 -2.90
CA VAL A 169 -16.58 -7.21 -1.77
C VAL A 169 -15.22 -7.82 -1.46
N LEU A 170 -14.44 -7.12 -0.65
CA LEU A 170 -13.18 -7.64 -0.12
C LEU A 170 -13.41 -8.87 0.78
N GLN A 171 -12.63 -9.93 0.59
CA GLN A 171 -12.55 -11.03 1.56
C GLN A 171 -11.77 -10.57 2.79
N TYR A 172 -12.46 -10.43 3.92
CA TYR A 172 -11.82 -10.15 5.20
C TYR A 172 -11.07 -11.39 5.73
N ARG A 173 -9.92 -11.16 6.40
CA ARG A 173 -9.13 -12.21 7.07
C ARG A 173 -8.59 -11.71 8.40
N TYR A 174 -8.44 -12.59 9.38
CA TYR A 174 -7.88 -12.23 10.68
C TYR A 174 -6.34 -12.17 10.63
N CYS A 175 -5.80 -11.40 9.68
CA CYS A 175 -4.38 -11.30 9.38
C CYS A 175 -3.84 -9.88 9.61
N PRO A 176 -2.53 -9.74 9.89
CA PRO A 176 -1.93 -8.41 9.86
C PRO A 176 -1.87 -7.93 8.41
N MET A 177 -1.78 -6.62 8.22
CA MET A 177 -1.28 -6.07 6.96
C MET A 177 0.24 -6.19 6.96
N VAL A 178 0.81 -6.69 5.88
CA VAL A 178 2.25 -6.85 5.70
C VAL A 178 2.75 -5.81 4.71
N ILE A 179 3.82 -5.11 5.05
CA ILE A 179 4.48 -4.14 4.15
C ILE A 179 5.90 -4.62 3.85
N GLY A 180 6.25 -4.65 2.56
CA GLY A 180 7.60 -4.93 2.10
C GLY A 180 8.03 -6.40 2.15
N ARG A 181 7.09 -7.37 2.10
CA ARG A 181 7.43 -8.79 2.06
C ARG A 181 8.18 -9.11 0.75
N THR A 182 9.34 -9.75 0.88
CA THR A 182 10.32 -10.00 -0.20
C THR A 182 10.82 -8.75 -0.93
N PHE A 183 10.38 -7.56 -0.52
CA PHE A 183 10.71 -6.32 -1.19
C PHE A 183 12.11 -5.85 -0.81
N LYS A 184 12.90 -5.50 -1.82
CA LYS A 184 14.20 -4.85 -1.62
C LYS A 184 14.20 -3.43 -2.15
N GLY A 185 14.33 -2.46 -1.25
CA GLY A 185 14.39 -1.05 -1.62
C GLY A 185 13.78 -0.17 -0.57
N SER A 186 13.42 1.05 -0.96
CA SER A 186 12.87 2.05 -0.07
C SER A 186 11.37 2.23 -0.24
N MET A 187 10.64 2.52 0.84
CA MET A 187 9.26 3.01 0.78
C MET A 187 9.07 4.19 1.71
N ASP A 188 8.09 5.01 1.36
CA ASP A 188 7.68 6.16 2.15
C ASP A 188 6.16 6.38 1.99
N GLN A 189 5.55 7.06 2.97
CA GLN A 189 4.14 7.50 2.92
C GLN A 189 3.14 6.40 2.53
N VAL A 190 3.16 5.26 3.22
CA VAL A 190 2.16 4.20 3.00
C VAL A 190 0.88 4.58 3.74
N CYS A 191 -0.17 4.90 2.99
CA CYS A 191 -1.43 5.47 3.48
C CYS A 191 -2.60 4.52 3.17
N PHE A 192 -3.53 4.38 4.13
CA PHE A 192 -4.76 3.61 3.98
C PHE A 192 -5.97 4.50 4.22
N TYR A 193 -6.88 4.51 3.25
CA TYR A 193 -8.11 5.30 3.26
C TYR A 193 -9.31 4.37 3.23
N ASN A 194 -10.35 4.67 4.00
CA ASN A 194 -11.64 3.96 3.95
C ASN A 194 -12.59 4.53 2.86
N ALA A 195 -12.02 5.21 1.87
CA ALA A 195 -12.72 5.87 0.79
C ALA A 195 -12.09 5.50 -0.56
N ALA A 196 -12.91 5.55 -1.60
CA ALA A 196 -12.42 5.51 -2.97
C ALA A 196 -11.91 6.89 -3.36
N LEU A 197 -10.60 7.06 -3.48
CA LEU A 197 -10.00 8.33 -3.89
C LEU A 197 -10.32 8.62 -5.35
N THR A 198 -10.61 9.89 -5.63
CA THR A 198 -10.76 10.43 -6.97
C THR A 198 -9.40 10.63 -7.63
N GLN A 199 -9.37 10.70 -8.97
CA GLN A 199 -8.18 11.02 -9.75
C GLN A 199 -7.52 12.36 -9.30
N ALA A 200 -8.30 13.34 -8.88
CA ALA A 200 -7.78 14.63 -8.40
C ALA A 200 -7.07 14.49 -7.04
N GLU A 201 -7.62 13.70 -6.12
CA GLU A 201 -6.99 13.40 -4.83
C GLU A 201 -5.71 12.58 -5.03
N VAL A 202 -5.73 11.59 -5.91
CA VAL A 202 -4.53 10.81 -6.28
C VAL A 202 -3.43 11.72 -6.84
N LEU A 203 -3.78 12.63 -7.74
CA LEU A 203 -2.82 13.59 -8.29
C LEU A 203 -2.26 14.51 -7.21
N SER A 204 -3.09 14.92 -6.25
CA SER A 204 -2.65 15.76 -5.11
C SER A 204 -1.64 15.01 -4.23
N LEU A 205 -1.85 13.71 -3.98
CA LEU A 205 -0.89 12.88 -3.25
C LEU A 205 0.44 12.70 -3.97
N PHE A 206 0.43 12.70 -5.32
CA PHE A 206 1.65 12.59 -6.13
C PHE A 206 2.46 13.90 -6.17
N GLN A 207 1.80 15.05 -6.05
CA GLN A 207 2.43 16.37 -6.15
C GLN A 207 2.87 16.95 -4.79
N ALA A 208 2.52 16.28 -3.69
CA ALA A 208 2.77 16.70 -2.32
C ALA A 208 4.25 16.62 -1.90
#